data_AF-A0A9Q4GGT5-F1
#
_entry.id   AF-A0A9Q4GGT5-F1
#
_cell.length_a   1.000
_cell.length_b   1.000
_cell.length_c   1.000
_cell.angle_alpha   90.00
_cell.angle_beta   90.00
_cell.angle_gamma   90.00
#
_symmetry.space_group_name_H-M   'P 1'
#
loop_
_entity.id
_entity.type
_entity.pdbx_description
1 polymer ?
#
loop_
_entity_poly.entity_id
_entity_poly.type
_entity_poly.pdbx_seq_one_letter_code
_entity_poly.pdbx_strand_id
1 'polypeptide(L)'
;MTSISARIPDEDEEELRKVAELLDEDRSSTIRKALREGLEELRVRLAIEQYQSGNVSVNEAARIAGVSIAEWLEIARERNLTTQLQPEDIESDADSALEI
;
A
#
# COMPACT_ATOMS: atom_id res chain seq x y z
N MET A 1 3.29 14.54 20.85
CA MET A 1 4.08 13.87 19.78
C MET A 1 5.09 12.96 20.45
N THR A 2 5.34 11.79 19.89
CA THR A 2 6.39 10.86 20.35
C THR A 2 7.64 11.09 19.50
N SER A 3 8.83 11.08 20.10
CA SER A 3 10.10 11.18 19.38
C SER A 3 10.56 9.79 18.91
N ILE A 4 11.17 9.75 17.74
CA ILE A 4 11.79 8.55 17.17
C ILE A 4 13.24 8.92 16.83
N SER A 5 14.18 8.04 17.14
CA SER A 5 15.60 8.18 16.77
C SER A 5 15.99 6.97 15.93
N ALA A 6 16.54 7.22 14.75
CA ALA A 6 17.00 6.20 13.81
C ALA A 6 18.36 6.60 13.26
N ARG A 7 19.23 5.60 13.03
CA ARG A 7 20.48 5.81 12.30
C ARG A 7 20.21 5.57 10.82
N ILE A 8 20.63 6.51 9.99
CA ILE A 8 20.53 6.43 8.54
C ILE A 8 21.91 6.64 7.93
N PRO A 9 22.18 6.07 6.74
CA PRO A 9 23.34 6.43 5.92
C PRO A 9 23.44 7.94 5.65
N ASP A 10 24.65 8.45 5.47
CA ASP A 10 24.89 9.87 5.15
C ASP A 10 24.22 10.29 3.81
N GLU A 11 24.09 9.35 2.86
CA GLU A 11 23.38 9.56 1.59
C GLU A 11 21.88 9.85 1.79
N ASP A 12 21.22 9.16 2.71
CA ASP A 12 19.80 9.36 2.99
C ASP A 12 19.56 10.71 3.69
N GLU A 13 20.48 11.13 4.58
CA GLU A 13 20.41 12.46 5.20
C GLU A 13 20.56 13.57 4.14
N GLU A 14 21.48 13.39 3.20
CA GLU A 14 21.71 14.33 2.12
C GLU A 14 20.49 14.46 1.20
N GLU A 15 19.86 13.34 0.84
CA GLU A 15 18.62 13.34 0.05
C GLU A 15 17.46 14.01 0.80
N LEU A 16 17.29 13.72 2.11
CA LEU A 16 16.27 14.39 2.93
C LEU A 16 16.46 15.91 2.95
N ARG A 17 17.71 16.39 3.00
CA ARG A 17 18.01 17.82 2.96
C ARG A 17 17.64 18.43 1.61
N LYS A 18 18.00 17.80 0.49
CA LYS A 18 17.64 18.26 -0.86
C LYS A 18 16.12 18.33 -1.04
N VAL A 19 15.39 17.31 -0.57
CA VAL A 19 13.93 17.29 -0.65
C VAL A 19 13.32 18.41 0.20
N ALA A 20 13.85 18.66 1.40
CA ALA A 20 13.39 19.77 2.25
C ALA A 20 13.57 21.14 1.56
N GLU A 21 14.72 21.35 0.91
CA GLU A 21 14.98 22.55 0.11
C GLU A 21 14.02 22.68 -1.09
N LEU A 22 13.73 21.59 -1.80
CA LEU A 22 12.80 21.58 -2.94
C LEU A 22 11.35 21.88 -2.55
N LEU A 23 10.94 21.43 -1.35
CA LEU A 23 9.59 21.61 -0.84
C LEU A 23 9.40 22.92 -0.07
N ASP A 24 10.48 23.67 0.18
CA ASP A 24 10.50 24.84 1.09
C ASP A 24 9.93 24.48 2.48
N GLU A 25 10.30 23.30 3.00
CA GLU A 25 9.83 22.76 4.28
C GLU A 25 10.99 22.54 5.27
N ASP A 26 10.70 22.54 6.56
CA ASP A 26 11.70 22.17 7.57
C ASP A 26 12.00 20.66 7.54
N ARG A 27 13.19 20.29 8.05
CA ARG A 27 13.66 18.90 8.11
C ARG A 27 12.66 17.96 8.78
N SER A 28 12.01 18.40 9.87
CA SER A 28 11.07 17.54 10.60
C SER A 28 9.76 17.36 9.85
N SER A 29 9.27 18.38 9.15
CA SER A 29 8.11 18.26 8.26
C SER A 29 8.40 17.27 7.13
N THR A 30 9.52 17.45 6.46
CA THR A 30 9.97 16.59 5.36
C THR A 30 10.12 15.14 5.79
N ILE A 31 10.79 14.88 6.93
CA ILE A 31 10.95 13.52 7.47
C ILE A 31 9.58 12.88 7.76
N ARG A 32 8.64 13.62 8.37
CA ARG A 32 7.31 13.07 8.67
C ARG A 32 6.52 12.77 7.40
N LYS A 33 6.62 13.62 6.38
CA LYS A 33 5.99 13.41 5.08
C LYS A 33 6.55 12.16 4.40
N ALA A 34 7.88 12.08 4.27
CA ALA A 34 8.57 10.93 3.71
C ALA A 34 8.26 9.63 4.47
N LEU A 35 8.21 9.66 5.80
CA LEU A 35 7.85 8.50 6.61
C LEU A 35 6.41 8.04 6.35
N ARG A 36 5.45 8.98 6.24
CA ARG A 36 4.04 8.63 5.97
C ARG A 36 3.89 7.99 4.60
N GLU A 37 4.43 8.63 3.58
CA GLU A 37 4.39 8.14 2.20
C GLU A 37 5.12 6.77 2.08
N GLY A 38 6.27 6.63 2.74
CA GLY A 38 6.99 5.36 2.79
C GLY A 38 6.21 4.25 3.48
N LEU A 39 5.51 4.53 4.59
CA LEU A 39 4.67 3.54 5.27
C LEU A 39 3.47 3.12 4.40
N GLU A 40 2.87 4.04 3.66
CA GLU A 40 1.79 3.75 2.72
C GLU A 40 2.29 2.84 1.59
N GLU A 41 3.41 3.17 0.95
CA GLU A 41 3.99 2.36 -0.12
C GLU A 41 4.40 0.96 0.35
N LEU A 42 5.00 0.85 1.56
CA LEU A 42 5.36 -0.44 2.15
C LEU A 42 4.15 -1.36 2.32
N ARG A 43 3.00 -0.80 2.75
CA ARG A 43 1.76 -1.55 2.92
C ARG A 43 1.18 -2.01 1.59
N VAL A 44 1.16 -1.13 0.58
CA VAL A 44 0.71 -1.45 -0.77
C VAL A 44 1.56 -2.56 -1.36
N ARG A 45 2.89 -2.46 -1.27
CA ARG A 45 3.81 -3.48 -1.79
C ARG A 45 3.59 -4.84 -1.13
N LEU A 46 3.45 -4.88 0.19
CA LEU A 46 3.14 -6.12 0.92
C LEU A 46 1.79 -6.72 0.49
N ALA A 47 0.76 -5.88 0.33
CA ALA A 47 -0.55 -6.34 -0.14
C ALA A 47 -0.47 -6.95 -1.55
N ILE A 48 0.33 -6.37 -2.44
CA ILE A 48 0.56 -6.88 -3.80
C ILE A 48 1.23 -8.26 -3.75
N GLU A 49 2.35 -8.38 -3.01
CA GLU A 49 3.10 -9.63 -2.89
C GLU A 49 2.20 -10.77 -2.36
N GLN A 50 1.40 -10.47 -1.33
CA GLN A 50 0.47 -11.42 -0.74
C GLN A 50 -0.67 -11.77 -1.70
N TYR A 51 -1.24 -10.79 -2.39
CA TYR A 51 -2.34 -11.00 -3.34
C TYR A 51 -1.88 -11.84 -4.53
N GLN A 52 -0.72 -11.55 -5.11
CA GLN A 52 -0.16 -12.31 -6.23
C GLN A 52 0.15 -13.77 -5.87
N SER A 53 0.50 -14.02 -4.61
CA SER A 53 0.77 -15.38 -4.12
C SER A 53 -0.50 -16.18 -3.84
N GLY A 54 -1.69 -15.59 -3.96
CA GLY A 54 -2.97 -16.22 -3.60
C GLY A 54 -3.19 -16.36 -2.10
N ASN A 55 -2.39 -15.68 -1.27
CA ASN A 55 -2.46 -15.77 0.17
C ASN A 55 -3.62 -14.96 0.76
N VAL A 56 -4.14 -13.98 0.03
CA VAL A 56 -5.12 -13.01 0.52
C VAL A 56 -6.17 -12.71 -0.56
N SER A 57 -7.42 -12.51 -0.12
CA SER A 57 -8.50 -12.05 -0.99
C SER A 57 -8.37 -10.55 -1.32
N VAL A 58 -9.20 -10.05 -2.23
CA VAL A 58 -9.30 -8.62 -2.56
C VAL A 58 -9.55 -7.78 -1.30
N ASN A 59 -10.49 -8.21 -0.44
CA ASN A 59 -10.83 -7.49 0.80
C ASN A 59 -9.68 -7.47 1.80
N GLU A 60 -8.93 -8.55 1.88
CA GLU A 60 -7.76 -8.66 2.77
C GLU A 60 -6.61 -7.80 2.26
N ALA A 61 -6.34 -7.82 0.96
CA ALA A 61 -5.31 -6.99 0.34
C ALA A 61 -5.58 -5.49 0.50
N ALA A 62 -6.82 -5.04 0.31
CA ALA A 62 -7.24 -3.67 0.57
C ALA A 62 -6.97 -3.25 2.02
N ARG A 63 -7.27 -4.15 2.98
CA ARG A 63 -7.02 -3.90 4.41
C ARG A 63 -5.53 -3.79 4.74
N ILE A 64 -4.71 -4.67 4.17
CA ILE A 64 -3.24 -4.63 4.33
C ILE A 64 -2.71 -3.30 3.79
N ALA A 65 -3.08 -2.95 2.55
CA ALA A 65 -2.71 -1.68 1.91
C ALA A 65 -3.22 -0.45 2.68
N GLY A 66 -4.30 -0.59 3.45
CA GLY A 66 -4.89 0.52 4.22
C GLY A 66 -5.78 1.43 3.36
N VAL A 67 -6.36 0.88 2.30
CA VAL A 67 -7.22 1.59 1.35
C VAL A 67 -8.59 0.93 1.29
N SER A 68 -9.55 1.62 0.67
CA SER A 68 -10.85 1.03 0.35
C SER A 68 -10.71 -0.09 -0.69
N ILE A 69 -11.72 -0.96 -0.79
CA ILE A 69 -11.76 -2.01 -1.81
C ILE A 69 -11.68 -1.41 -3.22
N ALA A 70 -12.35 -0.27 -3.45
CA ALA A 70 -12.34 0.41 -4.75
C ALA A 70 -10.93 0.90 -5.13
N GLU A 71 -10.23 1.57 -4.20
CA GLU A 71 -8.85 2.01 -4.39
C GLU A 71 -7.90 0.83 -4.61
N TRP A 72 -8.10 -0.27 -3.88
CA TRP A 72 -7.32 -1.49 -4.11
C TRP A 72 -7.52 -2.06 -5.52
N LEU A 73 -8.76 -2.11 -6.02
CA LEU A 73 -9.04 -2.60 -7.38
C LEU A 73 -8.41 -1.70 -8.46
N GLU A 74 -8.32 -0.39 -8.21
CA GLU A 74 -7.60 0.55 -9.06
C GLU A 74 -6.09 0.26 -9.06
N ILE A 75 -5.48 0.10 -7.87
CA ILE A 75 -4.07 -0.30 -7.73
C ILE A 75 -3.82 -1.64 -8.45
N ALA A 76 -4.67 -2.64 -8.22
CA ALA A 76 -4.55 -3.95 -8.83
C ALA A 76 -4.58 -3.87 -10.36
N ARG A 77 -5.48 -3.06 -10.91
CA ARG A 77 -5.57 -2.81 -12.35
C ARG A 77 -4.32 -2.12 -12.89
N GLU A 78 -3.87 -1.05 -12.27
CA GLU A 78 -2.67 -0.30 -12.68
C GLU A 78 -1.39 -1.14 -12.63
N ARG A 79 -1.32 -2.07 -11.67
CA ARG A 79 -0.20 -3.00 -11.49
C ARG A 79 -0.38 -4.31 -12.28
N ASN A 80 -1.40 -4.42 -13.13
CA ASN A 80 -1.72 -5.61 -13.94
C ASN A 80 -1.81 -6.90 -13.10
N LEU A 81 -2.39 -6.81 -11.91
CA LEU A 81 -2.64 -7.98 -11.07
C LEU A 81 -3.83 -8.73 -11.65
N THR A 82 -3.58 -9.93 -12.15
CA THR A 82 -4.64 -10.81 -12.61
C THR A 82 -5.56 -11.15 -11.44
N THR A 83 -6.85 -11.20 -11.70
CA THR A 83 -7.82 -11.76 -10.76
C THR A 83 -7.39 -13.19 -10.41
N GLN A 84 -7.31 -13.48 -9.11
CA GLN A 84 -7.06 -14.82 -8.57
C GLN A 84 -8.30 -15.73 -8.64
N LEU A 85 -9.46 -15.19 -9.05
CA LEU A 85 -10.72 -15.91 -9.07
C LEU A 85 -10.69 -17.00 -10.14
N GLN A 86 -11.05 -18.21 -9.74
CA GLN A 86 -11.40 -19.29 -10.63
C GLN A 86 -12.89 -19.20 -11.00
N PRO A 87 -13.33 -19.83 -12.11
CA PRO A 87 -14.74 -19.84 -12.50
C PRO A 87 -15.67 -20.35 -11.39
N GLU A 88 -15.21 -21.31 -10.59
CA GLU A 88 -15.98 -21.89 -9.49
C GLU A 88 -16.23 -20.89 -8.36
N ASP A 89 -15.30 -19.95 -8.14
CA ASP A 89 -15.47 -18.89 -7.14
C ASP A 89 -16.62 -17.95 -7.55
N ILE A 90 -16.75 -17.68 -8.86
CA ILE A 90 -17.81 -16.81 -9.40
C ILE A 90 -19.19 -17.50 -9.31
N GLU A 91 -19.26 -18.80 -9.60
CA GLU A 91 -20.50 -19.58 -9.47
C GLU A 91 -20.97 -19.62 -8.02
N SER A 92 -20.05 -19.88 -7.07
CA SER A 92 -20.38 -19.91 -5.64
C SER A 92 -20.88 -18.55 -5.12
N ASP A 93 -20.28 -17.45 -5.57
CA ASP A 93 -20.73 -16.10 -5.21
C ASP A 93 -22.12 -15.79 -5.79
N ALA A 94 -22.41 -16.24 -7.02
CA ALA A 94 -23.71 -16.04 -7.66
C ALA A 94 -24.82 -16.84 -6.97
N ASP A 95 -24.56 -18.10 -6.62
CA ASP A 95 -25.50 -18.94 -5.87
C ASP A 95 -25.83 -18.33 -4.50
N SER A 96 -24.79 -17.90 -3.76
CA SER A 96 -24.96 -17.27 -2.44
C SER A 96 -25.80 -15.99 -2.50
N ALA A 97 -25.69 -15.21 -3.57
CA ALA A 97 -26.47 -13.99 -3.77
C ALA A 97 -27.95 -14.26 -4.08
N LEU A 98 -28.26 -15.43 -4.66
CA LEU A 98 -29.61 -15.86 -5.00
C LEU A 98 -30.35 -16.52 -3.83
N GLU A 99 -29.64 -16.94 -2.78
CA GLU A 99 -30.22 -17.52 -1.55
C GLU A 99 -30.76 -16.47 -0.56
N ILE A 100 -30.75 -15.18 -0.91
CA ILE A 100 -31.23 -14.06 -0.08
C ILE A 100 -32.72 -13.77 -0.32
#